data_AF-A0A432QN62-F1
#
_entry.id   AF-A0A432QN62-F1
#
_cell.length_a   1.000
_cell.length_b   1.000
_cell.length_c   1.000
_cell.angle_alpha   90.00
_cell.angle_beta   90.00
_cell.angle_gamma   90.00
#
_symmetry.space_group_name_H-M   'P 1'
#
loop_
_entity.id
_entity.type
_entity.pdbx_description
1 polymer ?
#
loop_
_entity_poly.entity_id
_entity_poly.type
_entity_poly.pdbx_seq_one_letter_code
_entity_poly.pdbx_strand_id
1 'polypeptide(L)' 'MDLTNITPAASEPLTLAEVKDHLRILDNDQDTLLSSLITAATSYLDTRHGILGRALITQTWEMRLLG' A
#
# COMPACT_ATOMS: atom_id res chain seq x y z
N MET A 1 2.71 8.50 -21.99
CA MET A 1 2.79 7.11 -21.48
C MET A 1 1.83 6.99 -20.32
N ASP A 2 1.02 5.93 -20.29
CA ASP A 2 -0.06 5.76 -19.31
C ASP A 2 0.01 4.34 -18.70
N LEU A 3 -0.17 4.21 -17.39
CA LEU A 3 -0.03 2.95 -16.64
C LEU A 3 -1.33 2.55 -15.94
N THR A 4 -2.01 1.51 -16.42
CA THR A 4 -3.24 1.01 -15.79
C THR A 4 -2.93 -0.20 -14.92
N ASN A 5 -3.33 -0.17 -13.65
CA ASN A 5 -3.17 -1.32 -12.76
C ASN A 5 -4.19 -2.40 -13.16
N ILE A 6 -3.70 -3.58 -13.54
CA ILE A 6 -4.54 -4.72 -13.96
C ILE A 6 -4.53 -5.87 -12.94
N THR A 7 -3.55 -5.89 -12.04
CA THR A 7 -3.54 -6.80 -10.89
C THR A 7 -3.01 -6.03 -9.68
N PRO A 8 -3.90 -5.60 -8.77
CA PRO A 8 -3.50 -4.83 -7.60
C PRO A 8 -2.70 -5.71 -6.62
N ALA A 9 -2.09 -5.07 -5.62
CA ALA A 9 -1.38 -5.77 -4.58
C ALA A 9 -2.31 -6.75 -3.85
N ALA A 10 -1.87 -7.99 -3.66
CA ALA A 10 -2.66 -9.02 -2.99
C ALA A 10 -2.79 -8.79 -1.48
N SER A 11 -1.93 -7.96 -0.89
CA SER A 11 -1.93 -7.61 0.52
C SER A 11 -1.24 -6.27 0.74
N GLU A 12 -1.45 -5.69 1.93
CA GLU A 12 -0.64 -4.59 2.44
C GLU A 12 0.80 -5.08 2.73
N PRO A 13 1.80 -4.18 2.72
CA PRO A 13 3.19 -4.52 2.99
C PRO A 13 3.47 -4.87 4.46
N LEU A 14 2.58 -4.47 5.37
CA LEU A 14 2.64 -4.75 6.79
C LEU A 14 1.25 -5.16 7.29
N THR A 15 1.24 -6.11 8.23
CA THR A 15 0.03 -6.52 8.94
C THR A 15 -0.29 -5.57 10.09
N LEU A 16 -1.56 -5.53 10.51
CA LEU A 16 -1.97 -4.78 11.69
C LEU A 16 -1.21 -5.22 12.96
N ALA A 17 -0.94 -6.53 13.10
CA ALA A 17 -0.20 -7.07 14.24
C ALA A 17 1.25 -6.55 14.30
N GLU A 18 1.96 -6.52 13.17
CA GLU A 18 3.32 -5.97 13.10
C GLU A 18 3.34 -4.47 13.44
N VAL A 19 2.34 -3.71 12.99
CA VAL A 19 2.22 -2.29 13.31
C VAL A 19 1.92 -2.08 14.79
N LYS A 20 1.02 -2.88 15.37
CA LYS A 20 0.69 -2.80 16.81
C LYS A 20 1.89 -3.16 17.68
N ASP A 21 2.66 -4.19 17.31
CA ASP A 21 3.89 -4.56 18.00
C ASP A 21 4.92 -3.41 17.96
N HIS A 22 5.13 -2.83 16.78
CA HIS A 22 6.02 -1.67 16.61
C HIS A 22 5.61 -0.46 17.46
N LEU A 23 4.31 -0.18 17.53
CA LEU A 23 3.74 0.93 18.30
C LEU A 23 3.50 0.60 19.79
N ARG A 24 3.72 -0.65 20.20
CA ARG A 24 3.45 -1.17 21.55
C ARG A 24 1.99 -1.01 21.99
N ILE A 25 1.06 -1.21 21.07
CA ILE A 25 -0.38 -1.17 21.32
C ILE A 25 -0.87 -2.60 21.61
N LEU A 26 -1.48 -2.80 22.77
CA LEU A 26 -1.91 -4.12 23.26
C LEU A 26 -3.43 -4.35 23.14
N ASP A 27 -4.23 -3.28 23.19
CA ASP A 27 -5.68 -3.32 22.98
C ASP A 27 -6.05 -3.23 21.50
N ASN A 28 -7.35 -3.26 21.21
CA ASN A 28 -7.89 -3.25 19.84
C ASN A 28 -8.68 -1.97 19.52
N ASP A 29 -8.65 -0.95 20.39
CA ASP A 29 -9.52 0.23 20.26
C ASP A 29 -9.17 1.04 19.00
N GLN A 30 -7.92 0.94 18.54
CA GLN A 30 -7.42 1.67 17.38
C GLN A 30 -7.26 0.82 16.13
N ASP A 31 -7.71 -0.44 16.12
CA ASP A 31 -7.48 -1.37 15.00
C ASP A 31 -7.98 -0.81 13.65
N THR A 32 -9.16 -0.20 13.66
CA THR A 32 -9.73 0.46 12.47
C THR A 32 -8.89 1.65 12.01
N LEU A 33 -8.43 2.47 12.94
CA LEU A 33 -7.59 3.63 12.64
C LEU A 33 -6.25 3.20 12.06
N LEU A 34 -5.57 2.25 12.72
CA LEU A 34 -4.28 1.73 12.28
C LEU A 34 -4.38 1.08 10.90
N SER A 35 -5.44 0.30 10.64
CA SER A 35 -5.68 -0.29 9.31
C SER A 35 -5.82 0.80 8.24
N SER A 36 -6.55 1.88 8.54
CA SER A 36 -6.69 3.00 7.60
C SER A 36 -5.38 3.73 7.33
N LEU A 37 -4.52 3.86 8.35
CA LEU A 37 -3.20 4.48 8.24
C LEU A 37 -2.23 3.62 7.43
N ILE A 38 -2.28 2.30 7.57
CA ILE A 38 -1.49 1.38 6.74
C ILE A 38 -1.83 1.59 5.27
N THR A 39 -3.11 1.52 4.90
CA THR A 39 -3.55 1.72 3.50
C THR A 39 -3.20 3.11 2.98
N ALA A 40 -3.37 4.15 3.79
CA ALA A 40 -3.02 5.52 3.39
C ALA A 40 -1.51 5.68 3.15
N ALA A 41 -0.67 5.12 4.03
CA ALA A 41 0.78 5.13 3.89
C ALA A 41 1.24 4.34 2.66
N THR A 42 0.71 3.13 2.46
CA THR A 42 1.00 2.31 1.25
C THR A 42 0.62 3.08 0.00
N SER A 43 -0.57 3.68 -0.05
CA SER A 43 -1.04 4.45 -1.20
C SER A 43 -0.15 5.66 -1.51
N TYR A 44 0.35 6.34 -0.49
CA TYR A 44 1.28 7.48 -0.66
C TYR A 44 2.63 7.06 -1.24
N LEU A 45 3.10 5.85 -0.91
CA LEU A 45 4.39 5.32 -1.35
C LEU A 45 4.35 4.63 -2.72
N ASP A 46 3.30 3.84 -2.99
CA ASP A 46 3.23 2.79 -4.03
C ASP A 46 2.32 3.15 -5.22
N THR A 47 1.49 4.20 -5.15
CA THR A 47 0.61 4.53 -6.28
C THR A 47 1.37 4.96 -7.55
N ARG A 48 0.67 5.11 -8.68
CA ARG A 48 1.24 5.63 -9.95
C ARG A 48 2.06 6.91 -9.77
N HIS A 49 1.65 7.75 -8.81
CA HIS A 49 2.29 9.00 -8.41
C HIS A 49 2.97 8.91 -7.03
N GLY A 50 3.16 7.69 -6.52
CA GLY A 50 3.77 7.42 -5.24
C GLY A 50 5.23 7.85 -5.23
N ILE A 51 5.71 8.28 -4.07
CA ILE A 51 7.02 8.94 -3.98
C ILE A 51 8.20 8.02 -4.28
N LEU A 52 8.03 6.71 -4.19
CA LEU A 52 9.12 5.75 -4.40
C LEU A 52 9.31 5.38 -5.88
N GLY A 53 8.32 5.66 -6.73
CA GLY A 53 8.31 5.26 -8.14
C GLY A 53 8.43 3.74 -8.36
N ARG A 54 8.09 2.93 -7.34
CA ARG A 54 8.17 1.47 -7.37
C ARG A 54 7.02 0.86 -6.58
N ALA A 55 6.68 -0.38 -6.93
CA ALA A 55 5.73 -1.17 -6.16
C ALA A 55 6.39 -1.75 -4.89
N LEU A 56 5.70 -1.69 -3.75
CA LEU A 56 6.11 -2.32 -2.48
C LEU A 56 5.75 -3.80 -2.47
N ILE A 57 4.57 -4.14 -3.02
CA ILE A 57 4.10 -5.50 -3.23
C ILE A 57 3.94 -5.74 -4.72
N THR A 58 4.16 -6.99 -5.15
CA THR A 58 4.04 -7.39 -6.56
C THR A 58 2.67 -7.01 -7.12
N GLN A 59 2.70 -6.29 -8.24
CA GLN A 59 1.53 -5.81 -8.96
C GLN A 59 1.79 -5.95 -10.46
N THR A 60 0.71 -6.07 -11.24
CA THR A 60 0.79 -6.10 -12.71
C THR A 60 0.21 -4.81 -13.27
N TRP A 61 1.01 -4.14 -14.10
CA TRP A 61 0.64 -2.87 -14.74
C TRP A 61 0.68 -3.01 -16.25
N GLU A 62 -0.36 -2.53 -16.91
CA GLU A 62 -0.40 -2.38 -18.36
C GLU A 62 0.17 -1.01 -18.73
N MET A 63 1.16 -0.98 -19.62
CA MET A 63 1.75 0.26 -20.14
C MET A 63 1.23 0.55 -21.55
N ARG A 64 0.56 1.70 -21.69
CA ARG A 64 0.12 2.23 -22.99
C ARG A 64 1.04 3.35 -23.45
N LEU A 65 1.68 3.12 -24.59
CA LEU A 65 2.46 4.11 -25.32
C LEU A 65 1.52 4.83 -26.31
N LEU A 66 1.49 6.17 -26.24
CA LEU A 66 0.84 6.98 -27.28
C LEU A 66 1.92 7.26 -28.32
N GLY A 67 1.65 6.88 -29.56
CA GLY A 67 2.50 7.17 -30.72
C GLY A 67 2.36 8.61 -31.20
#